data_AF-A0A7J9TBB1-F1
#
_entry.id   AF-A0A7J9TBB1-F1
#
_cell.length_a   1.000
_cell.length_b   1.000
_cell.length_c   1.000
_cell.angle_alpha   90.00
_cell.angle_beta   90.00
_cell.angle_gamma   90.00
#
_symmetry.space_group_name_H-M   'P 1'
#
loop_
_entity.id
_entity.type
_entity.pdbx_description
1 polymer ?
#
loop_
_entity_poly.entity_id
_entity_poly.type
_entity_poly.pdbx_seq_one_letter_code
_entity_poly.pdbx_strand_id
1 'polypeptide(L)'
;MIISAKDHPEIAIISDVHANLHALNAVMEDAKSRGVECFLNAGDFLGYGAFPEEVVLKLSSENVLSIIGNYDLKVLKKRKEKKRAHIKNEKQIAFDYAGKNLSGSSVSYLRSLDREMRICTGDKSILMVHGSPESIDEHITPDTTDERMSELALIADADVVIMGHSHLQFKRTINGVTFINPGSVGRPDDGDNRANYAIMDISSLSINLIKVDYDVESAADSIRDRGLPENFAQMFLRGVSLDAVIEDEDRIKERGKKLGYKKRSGKIREIALKYNSDPEHSDTVRKLSLELFDKMGDMHLLGQEERYWLGCAAILHDIGWSQGPKGHHKSSLRLILNDQEFPFTSDERYLIGSIARYHRKAHPKNSHFHFAAMSQDNKQKVRILASILRIADGMDASHSSVVTNIDLKIDSNSVMLKCFVSNDTSLEQKSIPRKKDLFESTVGKKLIVKWI
;
A
#
# COMPACT_ATOMS: atom_id res chain seq x y z
N MET A 1 1.10 -20.26 33.09
CA MET A 1 1.45 -21.42 32.24
C MET A 1 2.92 -21.77 32.48
N ILE A 2 3.33 -23.04 32.41
CA ILE A 2 4.74 -23.44 32.56
C ILE A 2 5.26 -23.85 31.18
N ILE A 3 6.25 -23.13 30.66
CA ILE A 3 6.99 -23.54 29.45
C ILE A 3 8.28 -24.19 29.93
N SER A 4 8.48 -25.44 29.54
CA SER A 4 9.66 -26.23 29.94
C SER A 4 10.84 -25.91 29.03
N ALA A 5 11.91 -25.35 29.60
CA ALA A 5 13.16 -25.08 28.88
C ALA A 5 13.80 -26.36 28.30
N LYS A 6 13.46 -27.55 28.84
CA LYS A 6 13.93 -28.84 28.31
C LYS A 6 13.26 -29.20 26.99
N ASP A 7 11.99 -28.85 26.85
CA ASP A 7 11.18 -29.20 25.69
C ASP A 7 11.25 -28.09 24.62
N HIS A 8 11.41 -26.84 25.05
CA HIS A 8 11.50 -25.65 24.20
C HIS A 8 12.59 -24.71 24.71
N PRO A 9 13.86 -24.91 24.30
CA PRO A 9 14.97 -24.08 24.78
C PRO A 9 14.91 -22.64 24.25
N GLU A 10 14.34 -22.45 23.06
CA GLU A 10 14.16 -21.15 22.42
C GLU A 10 12.68 -20.93 22.05
N ILE A 11 12.23 -19.68 22.13
CA ILE A 11 10.89 -19.26 21.75
C ILE A 11 10.93 -18.03 20.86
N ALA A 12 10.07 -17.99 19.85
CA ALA A 12 9.91 -16.81 19.00
C ALA A 12 8.89 -15.86 19.63
N ILE A 13 9.21 -14.57 19.68
CA ILE A 13 8.33 -13.51 20.19
C ILE A 13 7.90 -12.65 19.01
N ILE A 14 6.60 -12.58 18.79
CA ILE A 14 5.96 -11.79 17.74
C ILE A 14 4.94 -10.83 18.35
N SER A 15 4.62 -9.77 17.62
CA SER A 15 3.54 -8.83 17.94
C SER A 15 3.09 -8.12 16.67
N ASP A 16 1.91 -7.50 16.74
CA ASP A 16 1.47 -6.52 15.76
C ASP A 16 1.49 -7.08 14.33
N VAL A 17 0.76 -8.19 14.13
CA VAL A 17 0.62 -8.85 12.81
C VAL A 17 -0.29 -8.06 11.89
N HIS A 18 -1.25 -7.31 12.42
CA HIS A 18 -2.12 -6.38 11.67
C HIS A 18 -2.77 -7.00 10.43
N ALA A 19 -3.19 -8.27 10.50
CA ALA A 19 -3.77 -9.05 9.40
C ALA A 19 -2.86 -9.19 8.15
N ASN A 20 -1.55 -9.02 8.29
CA ASN A 20 -0.56 -9.20 7.24
C ASN A 20 -0.04 -10.65 7.20
N LEU A 21 -0.79 -11.52 6.52
CA LEU A 21 -0.47 -12.95 6.42
C LEU A 21 0.87 -13.23 5.74
N HIS A 22 1.26 -12.42 4.75
CA HIS A 22 2.54 -12.60 4.03
C HIS A 22 3.73 -12.42 4.98
N ALA A 23 3.71 -11.36 5.78
CA ALA A 23 4.73 -11.12 6.79
C ALA A 23 4.73 -12.20 7.89
N LEU A 24 3.54 -12.61 8.36
CA LEU A 24 3.43 -13.69 9.35
C LEU A 24 3.99 -15.01 8.82
N ASN A 25 3.74 -15.35 7.56
CA ASN A 25 4.29 -16.54 6.94
C ASN A 25 5.81 -16.50 6.93
N ALA A 26 6.39 -15.39 6.46
CA ALA A 26 7.85 -15.22 6.40
C ALA A 26 8.50 -15.32 7.79
N VAL A 27 7.93 -14.68 8.81
CA VAL A 27 8.45 -14.76 10.19
C VAL A 27 8.38 -16.18 10.75
N MET A 28 7.24 -16.87 10.58
CA MET A 28 7.11 -18.24 11.08
C MET A 28 8.01 -19.23 10.32
N GLU A 29 8.25 -19.01 9.02
CA GLU A 29 9.17 -19.81 8.21
C GLU A 29 10.63 -19.57 8.60
N ASP A 30 11.04 -18.31 8.79
CA ASP A 30 12.39 -17.97 9.26
C ASP A 30 12.65 -18.54 10.67
N ALA A 31 11.72 -18.38 11.62
CA ALA A 31 11.84 -18.95 12.96
C ALA A 31 11.98 -20.48 12.93
N LYS A 32 11.14 -21.17 12.14
CA LYS A 32 11.24 -22.63 11.96
C LYS A 32 12.55 -23.06 11.33
N SER A 33 13.08 -22.29 10.36
CA SER A 33 14.38 -22.58 9.75
C SER A 33 15.55 -22.49 10.75
N ARG A 34 15.35 -21.78 11.86
CA ARG A 34 16.27 -21.67 12.99
C ARG A 34 16.02 -22.71 14.09
N GLY A 35 15.04 -23.60 13.90
CA GLY A 35 14.68 -24.63 14.89
C GLY A 35 13.70 -24.18 15.97
N VAL A 36 13.09 -22.99 15.82
CA VAL A 36 12.13 -22.44 16.79
C VAL A 36 10.70 -22.69 16.31
N GLU A 37 9.95 -23.51 17.07
CA GLU A 37 8.59 -23.93 16.70
C GLU A 37 7.48 -23.37 17.59
N CYS A 38 7.83 -22.84 18.77
CA CYS A 38 6.90 -22.21 19.71
C CYS A 38 6.96 -20.69 19.61
N PHE A 39 5.80 -20.06 19.78
CA PHE A 39 5.65 -18.61 19.63
C PHE A 39 4.90 -18.00 20.82
N LEU A 40 5.36 -16.82 21.25
CA LEU A 40 4.61 -15.88 22.07
C LEU A 40 4.14 -14.73 21.19
N ASN A 41 2.85 -14.43 21.22
CA ASN A 41 2.25 -13.34 20.47
C ASN A 41 1.68 -12.27 21.41
N ALA A 42 2.29 -11.09 21.40
CA ALA A 42 1.92 -9.97 22.27
C ALA A 42 0.71 -9.16 21.76
N GLY A 43 -0.11 -9.72 20.88
CA GLY A 43 -1.39 -9.17 20.45
C GLY A 43 -1.36 -8.45 19.10
N ASP A 44 -2.48 -7.82 18.74
CA ASP A 44 -2.73 -7.15 17.47
C ASP A 44 -2.61 -8.10 16.26
N PHE A 45 -3.43 -9.15 16.33
CA PHE A 45 -3.67 -10.06 15.21
C PHE A 45 -4.28 -9.28 14.04
N LEU A 46 -5.22 -8.40 14.35
CA LEU A 46 -6.06 -7.67 13.42
C LEU A 46 -5.55 -6.26 13.19
N GLY A 47 -5.88 -5.69 12.03
CA GLY A 47 -5.47 -4.35 11.70
C GLY A 47 -5.82 -3.96 10.27
N TYR A 48 -4.84 -3.47 9.55
CA TYR A 48 -5.00 -2.89 8.21
C TYR A 48 -4.84 -3.91 7.06
N GLY A 49 -4.34 -5.11 7.36
CA GLY A 49 -4.05 -6.15 6.39
C GLY A 49 -5.29 -6.87 5.84
N ALA A 50 -5.07 -7.58 4.75
CA ALA A 50 -6.12 -8.17 3.93
C ALA A 50 -6.73 -9.47 4.51
N PHE A 51 -6.04 -10.13 5.45
CA PHE A 51 -6.28 -11.53 5.84
C PHE A 51 -6.55 -11.71 7.35
N PRO A 52 -7.61 -11.09 7.90
CA PRO A 52 -7.91 -11.14 9.32
C PRO A 52 -8.26 -12.56 9.81
N GLU A 53 -9.00 -13.34 9.03
CA GLU A 53 -9.42 -14.69 9.42
C GLU A 53 -8.24 -15.65 9.41
N GLU A 54 -7.47 -15.63 8.33
CA GLU A 54 -6.34 -16.53 8.11
C GLU A 54 -5.26 -16.33 9.19
N VAL A 55 -5.03 -15.08 9.60
CA VAL A 55 -4.10 -14.75 10.68
C VAL A 55 -4.60 -15.26 12.03
N VAL A 56 -5.88 -15.08 12.36
CA VAL A 56 -6.45 -15.60 13.61
C VAL A 56 -6.38 -17.12 13.66
N LEU A 57 -6.76 -17.80 12.58
CA LEU A 57 -6.70 -19.27 12.51
C LEU A 57 -5.26 -19.80 12.65
N LYS A 58 -4.27 -19.09 12.09
CA LYS A 58 -2.87 -19.50 12.17
C LYS A 58 -2.30 -19.33 13.58
N LEU A 59 -2.65 -18.23 14.24
CA LEU A 59 -2.18 -17.90 15.59
C LEU A 59 -3.03 -18.50 16.71
N SER A 60 -4.17 -19.14 16.39
CA SER A 60 -4.94 -19.97 17.33
C SER A 60 -4.48 -21.43 17.37
N SER A 61 -3.31 -21.73 16.82
CA SER A 61 -2.73 -23.08 16.83
C SER A 61 -2.06 -23.39 18.18
N GLU A 62 -1.86 -24.68 18.47
CA GLU A 62 -1.37 -25.16 19.79
C GLU A 62 0.05 -24.66 20.14
N ASN A 63 0.84 -24.27 19.15
CA ASN A 63 2.22 -23.82 19.33
C ASN A 63 2.35 -22.30 19.52
N VAL A 64 1.24 -21.58 19.67
CA VAL A 64 1.23 -20.12 19.81
C VAL A 64 0.44 -19.73 21.05
N LEU A 65 1.12 -19.08 21.99
CA LEU A 65 0.48 -18.47 23.15
C LEU A 65 0.29 -16.99 22.86
N SER A 66 -0.94 -16.51 23.02
CA SER A 66 -1.30 -15.14 22.66
C SER A 66 -2.00 -14.41 23.79
N ILE A 67 -1.82 -13.09 23.82
CA ILE A 67 -2.70 -12.15 24.51
C ILE A 67 -3.47 -11.32 23.48
N ILE A 68 -4.52 -10.63 23.92
CA ILE A 68 -5.28 -9.72 23.06
C ILE A 68 -4.64 -8.33 22.98
N GLY A 69 -4.53 -7.78 21.77
CA GLY A 69 -4.08 -6.42 21.53
C GLY A 69 -5.20 -5.38 21.48
N ASN A 70 -4.84 -4.11 21.38
CA ASN A 70 -5.83 -3.03 21.41
C ASN A 70 -6.58 -2.91 20.06
N TYR A 71 -5.96 -3.22 18.91
CA TYR A 71 -6.65 -3.29 17.62
C TYR A 71 -7.67 -4.43 17.61
N ASP A 72 -7.33 -5.59 18.19
CA ASP A 72 -8.25 -6.71 18.30
C ASP A 72 -9.52 -6.31 19.07
N LEU A 73 -9.35 -5.64 20.22
CA LEU A 73 -10.46 -5.10 21.03
C LEU A 73 -11.29 -4.08 20.23
N LYS A 74 -10.65 -3.19 19.47
CA LYS A 74 -11.32 -2.19 18.61
C LYS A 74 -12.17 -2.86 17.55
N VAL A 75 -11.67 -3.91 16.89
CA VAL A 75 -12.43 -4.70 15.90
C VAL A 75 -13.61 -5.44 16.54
N LEU A 76 -13.38 -6.13 17.67
CA LEU A 76 -14.44 -6.85 18.39
C LEU A 76 -15.56 -5.90 18.87
N LYS A 77 -15.20 -4.70 19.34
CA LYS A 77 -16.15 -3.64 19.69
C LYS A 77 -16.91 -3.18 18.46
N LYS A 78 -16.21 -2.89 17.36
CA LYS A 78 -16.81 -2.38 16.12
C LYS A 78 -17.82 -3.36 15.53
N ARG A 79 -17.52 -4.66 15.51
CA ARG A 79 -18.43 -5.71 15.03
C ARG A 79 -19.74 -5.78 15.82
N LYS A 80 -19.76 -5.39 17.10
CA LYS A 80 -20.99 -5.34 17.91
C LYS A 80 -21.89 -4.15 17.59
N GLU A 81 -21.35 -3.06 17.02
CA GLU A 81 -22.11 -1.85 16.74
C GLU A 81 -23.10 -2.06 15.59
N LYS A 82 -24.41 -2.07 15.90
CA LYS A 82 -25.48 -2.15 14.90
C LYS A 82 -25.70 -0.76 14.27
N LYS A 83 -25.04 -0.50 13.14
CA LYS A 83 -25.18 0.67 12.25
C LYS A 83 -24.71 2.02 12.83
N ARG A 84 -23.80 2.68 12.12
CA ARG A 84 -23.70 4.15 12.06
C ARG A 84 -23.53 4.60 10.61
N ALA A 85 -24.36 5.56 10.20
CA ALA A 85 -24.31 6.25 8.91
C ALA A 85 -23.43 7.50 9.02
N HIS A 86 -22.15 7.32 9.34
CA HIS A 86 -21.17 8.41 9.33
C HIS A 86 -20.08 8.13 8.30
N ILE A 87 -19.46 9.20 7.83
CA ILE A 87 -18.24 9.16 7.03
C ILE A 87 -17.23 8.34 7.84
N LYS A 88 -16.81 7.20 7.28
CA LYS A 88 -15.79 6.36 7.90
C LYS A 88 -14.44 6.95 7.55
N ASN A 89 -13.68 7.33 8.56
CA ASN A 89 -12.24 7.49 8.37
C ASN A 89 -11.59 6.13 8.08
N GLU A 90 -10.36 6.15 7.61
CA GLU A 90 -9.66 4.97 7.12
C GLU A 90 -9.50 3.92 8.22
N LYS A 91 -9.14 4.32 9.45
CA LYS A 91 -9.07 3.40 10.60
C LYS A 91 -10.39 2.64 10.82
N GLN A 92 -11.54 3.31 10.69
CA GLN A 92 -12.84 2.65 10.78
C GLN A 92 -13.13 1.70 9.61
N ILE A 93 -12.64 1.99 8.40
CA ILE A 93 -12.74 1.09 7.25
C ILE A 93 -11.99 -0.22 7.55
N ALA A 94 -10.77 -0.13 8.08
CA ALA A 94 -9.97 -1.30 8.48
C ALA A 94 -10.71 -2.15 9.53
N PHE A 95 -11.22 -1.52 10.60
CA PHE A 95 -11.91 -2.26 11.66
C PHE A 95 -13.22 -2.91 11.19
N ASP A 96 -13.99 -2.23 10.34
CA ASP A 96 -15.19 -2.79 9.74
C ASP A 96 -14.86 -3.96 8.81
N TYR A 97 -13.80 -3.84 8.01
CA TYR A 97 -13.37 -4.90 7.10
C TYR A 97 -12.91 -6.13 7.89
N ALA A 98 -11.97 -5.96 8.83
CA ALA A 98 -11.51 -7.03 9.70
C ALA A 98 -12.69 -7.68 10.43
N GLY A 99 -13.54 -6.85 11.03
CA GLY A 99 -14.73 -7.29 11.76
C GLY A 99 -15.68 -8.09 10.88
N LYS A 100 -15.93 -7.74 9.62
CA LYS A 100 -16.85 -8.48 8.73
C LYS A 100 -16.29 -9.79 8.21
N ASN A 101 -14.97 -9.88 8.07
CA ASN A 101 -14.31 -11.04 7.49
C ASN A 101 -13.89 -12.09 8.52
N LEU A 102 -14.29 -11.95 9.79
CA LEU A 102 -14.07 -12.96 10.83
C LEU A 102 -15.25 -13.92 10.97
N SER A 103 -14.92 -15.21 11.16
CA SER A 103 -15.87 -16.25 11.52
C SER A 103 -16.32 -16.14 12.98
N GLY A 104 -17.38 -16.89 13.34
CA GLY A 104 -17.86 -16.94 14.72
C GLY A 104 -16.84 -17.53 15.70
N SER A 105 -16.11 -18.58 15.27
CA SER A 105 -15.07 -19.25 16.06
C SER A 105 -13.88 -18.33 16.31
N SER A 106 -13.40 -17.63 15.27
CA SER A 106 -12.30 -16.66 15.39
C SER A 106 -12.65 -15.53 16.36
N VAL A 107 -13.89 -15.02 16.30
CA VAL A 107 -14.37 -14.01 17.25
C VAL A 107 -14.43 -14.56 18.68
N SER A 108 -14.84 -15.82 18.87
CA SER A 108 -14.88 -16.45 20.19
C SER A 108 -13.48 -16.67 20.76
N TYR A 109 -12.53 -17.12 19.93
CA TYR A 109 -11.13 -17.26 20.31
C TYR A 109 -10.52 -15.94 20.75
N LEU A 110 -10.66 -14.87 19.95
CA LEU A 110 -10.15 -13.55 20.33
C LEU A 110 -10.74 -13.07 21.67
N ARG A 111 -12.02 -13.36 21.94
CA ARG A 111 -12.67 -12.99 23.21
C ARG A 111 -12.20 -13.81 24.40
N SER A 112 -11.63 -14.99 24.20
CA SER A 112 -11.08 -15.81 25.28
C SER A 112 -9.64 -15.44 25.63
N LEU A 113 -8.96 -14.63 24.81
CA LEU A 113 -7.60 -14.21 25.09
C LEU A 113 -7.55 -13.24 26.28
N ASP A 114 -6.59 -13.50 27.17
CA ASP A 114 -6.28 -12.62 28.28
C ASP A 114 -5.59 -11.34 27.79
N ARG A 115 -5.65 -10.28 28.61
CA ARG A 115 -4.95 -9.01 28.34
C ARG A 115 -3.47 -9.05 28.66
N GLU A 116 -3.10 -9.94 29.57
CA GLU A 116 -1.75 -10.17 30.01
C GLU A 116 -1.56 -11.66 30.27
N MET A 117 -0.31 -12.10 30.19
CA MET A 117 0.04 -13.48 30.50
C MET A 117 1.35 -13.50 31.28
N ARG A 118 1.36 -14.22 32.41
CA ARG A 118 2.58 -14.53 33.15
C ARG A 118 3.03 -15.96 32.88
N ILE A 119 4.30 -16.10 32.55
CA ILE A 119 4.96 -17.37 32.25
C ILE A 119 6.12 -17.53 33.24
N CYS A 120 6.18 -18.68 33.91
CA CYS A 120 7.27 -18.99 34.82
C CYS A 120 8.19 -20.06 34.21
N THR A 121 9.50 -19.83 34.28
CA THR A 121 10.54 -20.68 33.71
C THR A 121 11.62 -20.91 34.77
N GLY A 122 11.42 -21.92 35.62
CA GLY A 122 12.25 -22.11 36.81
C GLY A 122 11.93 -21.07 37.88
N ASP A 123 12.96 -20.34 38.34
CA ASP A 123 12.86 -19.21 39.27
C ASP A 123 12.58 -17.86 38.56
N LYS A 124 12.58 -17.85 37.23
CA LYS A 124 12.38 -16.67 36.40
C LYS A 124 10.93 -16.48 36.00
N SER A 125 10.51 -15.22 35.88
CA SER A 125 9.17 -14.84 35.45
C SER A 125 9.19 -13.88 34.26
N ILE A 126 8.28 -14.13 33.33
CA ILE A 126 8.07 -13.34 32.11
C ILE A 126 6.65 -12.81 32.16
N LEU A 127 6.49 -11.50 32.00
CA LEU A 127 5.20 -10.84 31.83
C LEU A 127 5.04 -10.46 30.35
N MET A 128 3.94 -10.89 29.72
CA MET A 128 3.57 -10.47 28.37
C MET A 128 2.33 -9.57 28.45
N VAL A 129 2.46 -8.36 27.92
CA VAL A 129 1.41 -7.33 27.80
C VAL A 129 1.47 -6.71 26.40
N HIS A 130 0.40 -6.12 25.91
CA HIS A 130 0.43 -5.51 24.58
C HIS A 130 1.02 -4.09 24.61
N GLY A 131 0.53 -3.23 25.51
CA GLY A 131 1.08 -1.89 25.75
C GLY A 131 2.15 -1.90 26.84
N SER A 132 1.92 -1.15 27.91
CA SER A 132 2.71 -1.23 29.15
C SER A 132 2.06 -2.15 30.19
N PRO A 133 2.77 -2.52 31.26
CA PRO A 133 2.19 -3.19 32.44
C PRO A 133 1.01 -2.45 33.08
N GLU A 134 0.87 -1.14 32.88
CA GLU A 134 -0.21 -0.33 33.45
C GLU A 134 -1.36 -0.08 32.46
N SER A 135 -1.06 0.01 31.15
CA SER A 135 -2.03 0.40 30.14
C SER A 135 -1.75 -0.21 28.77
N ILE A 136 -2.81 -0.80 28.18
CA ILE A 136 -2.75 -1.40 26.83
C ILE A 136 -2.54 -0.37 25.70
N ASP A 137 -2.80 0.91 25.93
CA ASP A 137 -2.69 1.97 24.92
C ASP A 137 -1.47 2.89 25.16
N GLU A 138 -0.63 2.58 26.15
CA GLU A 138 0.60 3.35 26.41
C GLU A 138 1.70 2.97 25.41
N HIS A 139 2.23 3.95 24.69
CA HIS A 139 3.30 3.77 23.72
C HIS A 139 4.66 3.78 24.43
N ILE A 140 5.23 2.60 24.67
CA ILE A 140 6.61 2.46 25.13
C ILE A 140 7.54 2.35 23.93
N THR A 141 8.51 3.24 23.85
CA THR A 141 9.44 3.39 22.72
C THR A 141 10.89 3.26 23.22
N PRO A 142 11.88 3.18 22.32
CA PRO A 142 13.29 3.21 22.72
C PRO A 142 13.64 4.44 23.57
N ASP A 143 12.97 5.57 23.30
CA ASP A 143 13.20 6.88 23.93
C ASP A 143 12.37 7.12 25.21
N THR A 144 11.54 6.17 25.64
CA THR A 144 10.82 6.28 26.93
C THR A 144 11.81 6.50 28.07
N THR A 145 11.53 7.42 28.98
CA THR A 145 12.52 7.80 30.01
C THR A 145 12.81 6.66 31.01
N ASP A 146 14.02 6.64 31.54
CA ASP A 146 14.46 5.64 32.52
C ASP A 146 13.61 5.68 33.79
N GLU A 147 13.11 6.86 34.18
CA GLU A 147 12.19 7.03 35.31
C GLU A 147 10.88 6.27 35.05
N ARG A 148 10.27 6.46 33.87
CA ARG A 148 9.03 5.76 33.52
C ARG A 148 9.25 4.25 33.40
N MET A 149 10.36 3.83 32.78
CA MET A 149 10.71 2.40 32.71
C MET A 149 10.95 1.79 34.09
N SER A 150 11.52 2.55 35.04
CA SER A 150 11.72 2.12 36.42
C SER A 150 10.40 1.92 37.17
N GLU A 151 9.42 2.82 36.99
CA GLU A 151 8.06 2.65 37.53
C GLU A 151 7.41 1.37 36.99
N LEU A 152 7.48 1.16 35.67
CA LEU A 152 6.93 -0.03 35.02
C LEU A 152 7.61 -1.31 35.48
N ALA A 153 8.90 -1.28 35.81
CA ALA A 153 9.65 -2.43 36.33
C ALA A 153 9.10 -2.87 37.70
N LEU A 154 8.76 -1.90 38.56
CA LEU A 154 8.14 -2.17 39.87
C LEU A 154 6.73 -2.75 39.73
N ILE A 155 5.94 -2.23 38.79
CA ILE A 155 4.58 -2.73 38.52
C ILE A 155 4.62 -4.14 37.92
N ALA A 156 5.56 -4.38 37.00
CA ALA A 156 5.66 -5.63 36.27
C ALA A 156 5.99 -6.82 37.16
N ASP A 157 6.81 -6.64 38.21
CA ASP A 157 7.25 -7.74 39.10
C ASP A 157 7.66 -9.00 38.29
N ALA A 158 8.57 -8.81 37.33
CA ALA A 158 8.99 -9.83 36.38
C ALA A 158 10.45 -9.64 35.96
N ASP A 159 11.16 -10.71 35.59
CA ASP A 159 12.51 -10.61 35.03
C ASP A 159 12.51 -10.09 33.59
N VAL A 160 11.48 -10.43 32.82
CA VAL A 160 11.30 -9.99 31.42
C VAL A 160 9.89 -9.47 31.20
N VAL A 161 9.77 -8.34 30.51
CA VAL A 161 8.49 -7.76 30.08
C VAL A 161 8.44 -7.70 28.56
N ILE A 162 7.60 -8.54 27.97
CA ILE A 162 7.30 -8.56 26.53
C ILE A 162 6.16 -7.60 26.25
N MET A 163 6.39 -6.70 25.29
CA MET A 163 5.46 -5.64 24.86
C MET A 163 5.30 -5.65 23.34
N GLY A 164 4.26 -4.97 22.84
CA GLY A 164 4.01 -4.70 21.43
C GLY A 164 3.65 -3.23 21.22
N HIS A 165 2.60 -2.94 20.45
CA HIS A 165 1.87 -1.67 20.38
C HIS A 165 2.58 -0.46 19.77
N SER A 166 3.83 -0.18 20.13
CA SER A 166 4.61 0.93 19.56
C SER A 166 5.26 0.59 18.22
N HIS A 167 5.33 -0.69 17.88
CA HIS A 167 5.90 -1.24 16.63
C HIS A 167 7.40 -1.00 16.45
N LEU A 168 8.06 -0.36 17.43
CA LEU A 168 9.49 -0.10 17.41
C LEU A 168 10.23 -1.21 18.14
N GLN A 169 11.09 -1.92 17.41
CA GLN A 169 11.86 -3.02 17.96
C GLN A 169 12.95 -2.49 18.92
N PHE A 170 12.95 -2.96 20.18
CA PHE A 170 14.00 -2.61 21.13
C PHE A 170 14.13 -3.61 22.27
N LYS A 171 15.30 -3.58 22.92
CA LYS A 171 15.59 -4.26 24.18
C LYS A 171 16.24 -3.28 25.14
N ARG A 172 15.73 -3.15 26.36
CA ARG A 172 16.30 -2.30 27.41
C ARG A 172 16.23 -3.01 28.76
N THR A 173 17.28 -2.89 29.56
CA THR A 173 17.31 -3.45 30.92
C THR A 173 17.37 -2.32 31.93
N ILE A 174 16.39 -2.25 32.83
CA ILE A 174 16.24 -1.23 33.86
C ILE A 174 15.95 -1.92 35.18
N ASN A 175 16.71 -1.61 36.23
CA ASN A 175 16.56 -2.19 37.58
C ASN A 175 16.50 -3.73 37.60
N GLY A 176 17.27 -4.38 36.72
CA GLY A 176 17.29 -5.85 36.59
C GLY A 176 16.17 -6.45 35.75
N VAL A 177 15.18 -5.66 35.32
CA VAL A 177 14.08 -6.09 34.45
C VAL A 177 14.43 -5.82 32.99
N THR A 178 14.27 -6.82 32.13
CA THR A 178 14.48 -6.68 30.69
C THR A 178 13.16 -6.44 29.97
N PHE A 179 13.01 -5.25 29.41
CA PHE A 179 11.89 -4.88 28.53
C PHE A 179 12.26 -5.19 27.08
N ILE A 180 11.35 -5.87 26.39
CA ILE A 180 11.50 -6.26 24.99
C ILE A 180 10.24 -5.90 24.22
N ASN A 181 10.43 -5.20 23.11
CA ASN A 181 9.45 -5.08 22.05
C ASN A 181 10.04 -5.76 20.80
N PRO A 182 9.40 -6.82 20.26
CA PRO A 182 9.91 -7.54 19.10
C PRO A 182 9.80 -6.71 17.81
N GLY A 183 9.19 -5.53 17.87
CA GLY A 183 8.76 -4.74 16.72
C GLY A 183 7.41 -5.22 16.22
N SER A 184 7.10 -4.89 14.97
CA SER A 184 5.87 -5.35 14.32
C SER A 184 6.15 -6.37 13.23
N VAL A 185 5.42 -7.48 13.26
CA VAL A 185 5.43 -8.46 12.16
C VAL A 185 4.86 -7.82 10.91
N GLY A 186 3.68 -7.18 10.99
CA GLY A 186 2.90 -6.83 9.82
C GLY A 186 2.89 -5.36 9.42
N ARG A 187 3.29 -4.45 10.33
CA ARG A 187 3.25 -3.00 10.15
C ARG A 187 4.43 -2.34 10.91
N PRO A 188 5.68 -2.56 10.53
CA PRO A 188 6.79 -1.78 11.10
C PRO A 188 6.55 -0.28 10.90
N ASP A 189 6.91 0.53 11.88
CA ASP A 189 6.69 1.99 11.88
C ASP A 189 8.02 2.78 11.83
N ASP A 190 9.15 2.12 11.54
CA ASP A 190 10.51 2.69 11.54
C ASP A 190 11.07 3.04 10.15
N GLY A 191 10.27 2.91 9.09
CA GLY A 191 10.64 3.16 7.70
C GLY A 191 11.32 1.98 7.00
N ASP A 192 11.48 0.84 7.68
CA ASP A 192 11.99 -0.40 7.13
C ASP A 192 10.83 -1.39 6.99
N ASN A 193 10.51 -1.79 5.76
CA ASN A 193 9.32 -2.60 5.50
C ASN A 193 9.50 -4.10 5.81
N ARG A 194 10.64 -4.53 6.34
CA ARG A 194 10.89 -5.91 6.78
C ARG A 194 10.10 -6.23 8.05
N ALA A 195 9.60 -7.47 8.12
CA ALA A 195 8.88 -7.97 9.29
C ALA A 195 9.82 -8.10 10.49
N ASN A 196 9.38 -7.73 11.69
CA ASN A 196 10.19 -7.81 12.91
C ASN A 196 9.69 -8.92 13.84
N TYR A 197 10.63 -9.62 14.47
CA TYR A 197 10.35 -10.51 15.59
C TYR A 197 11.60 -10.68 16.47
N ALA A 198 11.50 -11.43 17.56
CA ALA A 198 12.65 -11.78 18.38
C ALA A 198 12.72 -13.29 18.66
N ILE A 199 13.90 -13.81 18.95
CA ILE A 199 14.10 -15.15 19.53
C ILE A 199 14.64 -14.96 20.94
N MET A 200 14.06 -15.67 21.90
CA MET A 200 14.50 -15.69 23.29
C MET A 200 14.90 -17.10 23.71
N ASP A 201 16.10 -17.24 24.24
CA ASP A 201 16.53 -18.44 24.95
C ASP A 201 15.92 -18.41 26.35
N ILE A 202 15.14 -19.43 26.69
CA ILE A 202 14.35 -19.48 27.93
C ILE A 202 15.26 -19.68 29.16
N SER A 203 16.41 -20.33 29.00
CA SER A 203 17.29 -20.66 30.13
C SER A 203 18.13 -19.47 30.58
N SER A 204 18.64 -18.71 29.61
CA SER A 204 19.52 -17.57 29.81
C SER A 204 18.78 -16.23 29.76
N LEU A 205 17.54 -16.21 29.27
CA LEU A 205 16.78 -15.00 28.93
C LEU A 205 17.54 -14.09 27.94
N SER A 206 18.45 -14.65 27.15
CA SER A 206 19.09 -13.93 26.07
C SER A 206 18.09 -13.74 24.93
N ILE A 207 18.12 -12.55 24.32
CA ILE A 207 17.13 -12.13 23.32
C ILE A 207 17.87 -11.60 22.10
N ASN A 208 17.51 -12.12 20.93
CA ASN A 208 18.01 -11.67 19.64
C ASN A 208 16.87 -11.03 18.83
N LEU A 209 17.11 -9.82 18.34
CA LEU A 209 16.17 -9.03 17.55
C LEU A 209 16.40 -9.28 16.06
N ILE A 210 15.34 -9.64 15.32
CA ILE A 210 15.47 -10.12 13.94
C ILE A 210 14.52 -9.32 13.04
N LYS A 211 15.00 -9.03 11.82
CA LYS A 211 14.22 -8.50 10.71
C LYS A 211 14.28 -9.47 9.53
N VAL A 212 13.15 -9.72 8.88
CA VAL A 212 13.01 -10.69 7.79
C VAL A 212 12.34 -10.04 6.58
N ASP A 213 12.93 -10.24 5.41
CA ASP A 213 12.31 -9.85 4.14
C ASP A 213 11.06 -10.70 3.88
N TYR A 214 10.02 -10.07 3.33
CA TYR A 214 8.84 -10.78 2.83
C TYR A 214 8.36 -10.12 1.54
N ASP A 215 7.43 -10.78 0.84
CA ASP A 215 6.84 -10.23 -0.38
C ASP A 215 5.85 -9.09 -0.06
N VAL A 216 6.39 -7.91 0.21
CA VAL A 216 5.64 -6.69 0.54
C VAL A 216 4.73 -6.26 -0.61
N GLU A 217 5.17 -6.49 -1.85
CA GLU A 217 4.34 -6.19 -3.03
C GLU A 217 3.10 -7.08 -3.09
N SER A 218 3.22 -8.38 -2.81
CA SER A 218 2.06 -9.27 -2.70
C SER A 218 1.14 -8.92 -1.54
N ALA A 219 1.68 -8.42 -0.42
CA ALA A 219 0.87 -7.90 0.69
C ALA A 219 0.06 -6.66 0.28
N ALA A 220 0.69 -5.72 -0.42
CA ALA A 220 0.04 -4.54 -0.99
C ALA A 220 -1.01 -4.90 -2.05
N ASP A 221 -0.70 -5.85 -2.94
CA ASP A 221 -1.65 -6.34 -3.95
C ASP A 221 -2.86 -7.03 -3.29
N SER A 222 -2.66 -7.75 -2.19
CA SER A 222 -3.76 -8.35 -1.43
C SER A 222 -4.71 -7.32 -0.83
N ILE A 223 -4.19 -6.18 -0.35
CA ILE A 223 -5.02 -5.05 0.12
C ILE A 223 -5.90 -4.54 -1.03
N ARG A 224 -5.27 -4.32 -2.19
CA ARG A 224 -5.93 -3.81 -3.40
C ARG A 224 -7.02 -4.75 -3.91
N ASP A 225 -6.72 -6.04 -3.97
CA ASP A 225 -7.65 -7.09 -4.43
C ASP A 225 -8.88 -7.23 -3.52
N ARG A 226 -8.73 -6.93 -2.23
CA ARG A 226 -9.83 -6.88 -1.25
C ARG A 226 -10.60 -5.54 -1.27
N GLY A 227 -10.20 -4.60 -2.13
CA GLY A 227 -10.85 -3.30 -2.28
C GLY A 227 -10.63 -2.37 -1.09
N LEU A 228 -9.56 -2.58 -0.33
CA LEU A 228 -9.16 -1.70 0.77
C LEU A 228 -8.49 -0.41 0.23
N PRO A 229 -8.47 0.67 1.03
CA PRO A 229 -7.81 1.92 0.68
C PRO A 229 -6.34 1.76 0.25
N GLU A 230 -5.91 2.49 -0.78
CA GLU A 230 -4.53 2.41 -1.29
C GLU A 230 -3.49 2.91 -0.29
N ASN A 231 -3.84 3.82 0.61
CA ASN A 231 -2.93 4.26 1.67
C ASN A 231 -2.55 3.12 2.63
N PHE A 232 -3.35 2.04 2.74
CA PHE A 232 -2.95 0.84 3.48
C PHE A 232 -1.88 0.05 2.74
N ALA A 233 -1.97 -0.04 1.41
CA ALA A 233 -0.94 -0.65 0.60
C ALA A 233 0.37 0.16 0.67
N GLN A 234 0.28 1.49 0.60
CA GLN A 234 1.44 2.38 0.76
C GLN A 234 2.06 2.26 2.15
N MET A 235 1.26 2.11 3.20
CA MET A 235 1.73 1.88 4.57
C MET A 235 2.67 0.66 4.65
N PHE A 236 2.26 -0.47 4.06
CA PHE A 236 3.08 -1.69 4.04
C PHE A 236 4.32 -1.54 3.15
N LEU A 237 4.17 -0.99 1.94
CA LEU A 237 5.30 -0.78 1.02
C LEU A 237 6.42 0.06 1.64
N ARG A 238 6.04 1.04 2.48
CA ARG A 238 6.94 2.01 3.07
C ARG A 238 7.45 1.66 4.46
N GLY A 239 6.80 0.71 5.15
CA GLY A 239 7.13 0.39 6.56
C GLY A 239 6.92 1.58 7.49
N VAL A 240 5.82 2.31 7.35
CA VAL A 240 5.47 3.46 8.21
C VAL A 240 4.03 3.36 8.68
N SER A 241 3.64 4.17 9.67
CA SER A 241 2.25 4.21 10.14
C SER A 241 1.29 4.86 9.13
N LEU A 242 -0.01 4.58 9.25
CA LEU A 242 -1.04 5.22 8.42
C LEU A 242 -1.03 6.75 8.58
N ASP A 243 -0.82 7.24 9.80
CA ASP A 243 -0.80 8.68 10.08
C ASP A 243 0.39 9.34 9.35
N ALA A 244 1.56 8.68 9.31
CA ALA A 244 2.71 9.15 8.53
C ALA A 244 2.42 9.19 7.02
N VAL A 245 1.69 8.21 6.48
CA VAL A 245 1.24 8.25 5.07
C VAL A 245 0.35 9.46 4.82
N ILE A 246 -0.66 9.69 5.67
CA ILE A 246 -1.60 10.81 5.54
C ILE A 246 -0.88 12.15 5.61
N GLU A 247 0.01 12.34 6.60
CA GLU A 247 0.79 13.56 6.74
C GLU A 247 1.65 13.85 5.50
N ASP A 248 2.28 12.82 4.92
CA ASP A 248 3.06 12.99 3.69
C ASP A 248 2.20 13.34 2.49
N GLU A 249 1.00 12.76 2.39
CA GLU A 249 0.06 13.12 1.35
C GLU A 249 -0.39 14.58 1.45
N ASP A 250 -0.65 15.06 2.67
CA ASP A 250 -1.00 16.46 2.91
C ASP A 250 0.18 17.39 2.57
N ARG A 251 1.40 17.00 2.95
CA ARG A 251 2.64 17.70 2.52
C ARG A 251 2.77 17.73 0.99
N ILE A 252 2.47 16.64 0.28
CA ILE A 252 2.50 16.57 -1.19
C ILE A 252 1.44 17.49 -1.80
N LYS A 253 0.21 17.49 -1.28
CA LYS A 253 -0.89 18.36 -1.74
C LYS A 253 -0.55 19.85 -1.55
N GLU A 254 0.00 20.22 -0.40
CA GLU A 254 0.44 21.60 -0.12
C GLU A 254 1.60 22.04 -1.01
N ARG A 255 2.59 21.18 -1.20
CA ARG A 255 3.69 21.43 -2.15
C ARG A 255 3.16 21.52 -3.57
N GLY A 256 2.20 20.69 -3.99
CA GLY A 256 1.55 20.80 -5.30
C GLY A 256 1.00 22.19 -5.59
N LYS A 257 0.39 22.83 -4.57
CA LYS A 257 -0.12 24.20 -4.64
C LYS A 257 0.97 25.28 -4.66
N LYS A 258 2.13 25.05 -4.04
CA LYS A 258 3.24 26.02 -3.93
C LYS A 258 4.37 25.85 -4.97
N LEU A 259 4.61 24.63 -5.48
CA LEU A 259 5.84 24.22 -6.19
C LEU A 259 5.71 24.06 -7.71
N GLY A 260 4.51 24.24 -8.27
CA GLY A 260 4.24 24.22 -9.71
C GLY A 260 4.36 22.84 -10.36
N TYR A 261 3.31 22.40 -11.07
CA TYR A 261 3.27 21.11 -11.78
C TYR A 261 4.50 20.84 -12.68
N LYS A 262 5.17 21.89 -13.17
CA LYS A 262 6.42 21.79 -13.96
C LYS A 262 7.55 21.10 -13.19
N LYS A 263 7.82 21.48 -11.94
CA LYS A 263 8.91 20.89 -11.13
C LYS A 263 8.61 19.43 -10.77
N ARG A 264 7.36 19.14 -10.40
CA ARG A 264 6.91 17.76 -10.15
C ARG A 264 7.05 16.88 -11.39
N SER A 265 6.64 17.38 -12.56
CA SER A 265 6.79 16.66 -13.84
C SER A 265 8.25 16.35 -14.17
N GLY A 266 9.17 17.29 -13.87
CA GLY A 266 10.61 17.07 -14.04
C GLY A 266 11.13 15.91 -13.17
N LYS A 267 10.73 15.86 -11.90
CA LYS A 267 11.12 14.76 -11.00
C LYS A 267 10.54 13.41 -11.44
N ILE A 268 9.29 13.39 -11.91
CA ILE A 268 8.67 12.17 -12.44
C ILE A 268 9.42 11.64 -13.65
N ARG A 269 9.85 12.53 -14.56
CA ARG A 269 10.69 12.15 -15.69
C ARG A 269 12.02 11.55 -15.25
N GLU A 270 12.68 12.15 -14.27
CA GLU A 270 13.94 11.63 -13.70
C GLU A 270 13.78 10.21 -13.16
N ILE A 271 12.71 9.95 -12.40
CA ILE A 271 12.41 8.60 -11.87
C ILE A 271 12.07 7.64 -13.02
N ALA A 272 11.29 8.08 -14.00
CA ALA A 272 10.87 7.26 -15.14
C ALA A 272 12.06 6.76 -15.97
N LEU A 273 13.18 7.49 -16.03
CA LEU A 273 14.38 7.07 -16.77
C LEU A 273 14.99 5.75 -16.28
N LYS A 274 14.69 5.32 -15.05
CA LYS A 274 15.11 4.01 -14.54
C LYS A 274 14.46 2.85 -15.28
N TYR A 275 13.28 3.08 -15.84
CA TYR A 275 12.42 2.07 -16.44
C TYR A 275 12.18 2.28 -17.93
N ASN A 276 12.24 3.54 -18.38
CA ASN A 276 11.85 3.95 -19.70
C ASN A 276 13.03 3.86 -20.69
N SER A 277 12.99 2.87 -21.57
CA SER A 277 13.97 2.70 -22.64
C SER A 277 13.79 3.67 -23.81
N ASP A 278 12.66 4.38 -23.90
CA ASP A 278 12.33 5.30 -24.99
C ASP A 278 11.68 6.60 -24.46
N PRO A 279 12.48 7.48 -23.84
CA PRO A 279 11.99 8.74 -23.31
C PRO A 279 11.55 9.73 -24.40
N GLU A 280 12.08 9.63 -25.63
CA GLU A 280 11.71 10.51 -26.74
C GLU A 280 10.27 10.24 -27.19
N HIS A 281 9.91 8.98 -27.39
CA HIS A 281 8.53 8.57 -27.63
C HIS A 281 7.59 9.07 -26.53
N SER A 282 7.96 8.86 -25.26
CA SER A 282 7.14 9.28 -24.12
C SER A 282 6.94 10.81 -24.07
N ASP A 283 7.95 11.58 -24.46
CA ASP A 283 7.88 13.03 -24.55
C ASP A 283 6.99 13.51 -25.70
N THR A 284 7.05 12.84 -26.84
CA THR A 284 6.15 13.08 -27.99
C THR A 284 4.70 12.76 -27.63
N VAL A 285 4.44 11.58 -27.06
CA VAL A 285 3.10 11.18 -26.60
C VAL A 285 2.57 12.17 -25.57
N ARG A 286 3.42 12.62 -24.63
CA ARG A 286 3.04 13.67 -23.66
C ARG A 286 2.70 14.98 -24.35
N LYS A 287 3.53 15.47 -25.27
CA LYS A 287 3.27 16.73 -26.00
C LYS A 287 1.91 16.65 -26.70
N LEU A 288 1.68 15.59 -27.47
CA LEU A 288 0.44 15.39 -28.22
C LEU A 288 -0.78 15.22 -27.30
N SER A 289 -0.63 14.51 -26.18
CA SER A 289 -1.71 14.34 -25.19
C SER A 289 -2.14 15.68 -24.59
N LEU A 290 -1.17 16.51 -24.20
CA LEU A 290 -1.45 17.82 -23.60
C LEU A 290 -2.05 18.79 -24.61
N GLU A 291 -1.58 18.76 -25.86
CA GLU A 291 -2.14 19.59 -26.92
C GLU A 291 -3.58 19.20 -27.27
N LEU A 292 -3.88 17.88 -27.32
CA LEU A 292 -5.26 17.38 -27.48
C LEU A 292 -6.14 17.83 -26.31
N PHE A 293 -5.66 17.68 -25.08
CA PHE A 293 -6.38 18.12 -23.88
C PHE A 293 -6.71 19.61 -23.97
N ASP A 294 -5.73 20.46 -24.27
CA ASP A 294 -5.92 21.91 -24.33
C ASP A 294 -6.93 22.30 -25.43
N LYS A 295 -6.88 21.65 -26.60
CA LYS A 295 -7.81 21.90 -27.71
C LYS A 295 -9.22 21.32 -27.48
N MET A 296 -9.37 20.39 -26.54
CA MET A 296 -10.65 19.77 -26.18
C MET A 296 -11.28 20.37 -24.92
N GLY A 297 -10.70 21.44 -24.35
CA GLY A 297 -11.10 22.01 -23.05
C GLY A 297 -12.61 22.18 -22.88
N ASP A 298 -13.29 22.77 -23.87
CA ASP A 298 -14.74 23.02 -23.86
C ASP A 298 -15.59 21.74 -23.79
N MET A 299 -15.04 20.59 -24.19
CA MET A 299 -15.74 19.31 -24.19
C MET A 299 -15.71 18.60 -22.85
N HIS A 300 -14.61 18.72 -22.11
CA HIS A 300 -14.40 17.96 -20.88
C HIS A 300 -14.39 18.82 -19.61
N LEU A 301 -14.17 20.13 -19.72
CA LEU A 301 -14.21 21.09 -18.60
C LEU A 301 -13.25 20.72 -17.44
N LEU A 302 -12.11 20.11 -17.78
CA LEU A 302 -11.10 19.68 -16.79
C LEU A 302 -10.02 20.74 -16.66
N GLY A 303 -9.37 20.82 -15.51
CA GLY A 303 -8.45 21.88 -15.15
C GLY A 303 -6.96 21.51 -15.27
N GLN A 304 -6.12 22.35 -14.66
CA GLN A 304 -4.66 22.17 -14.66
C GLN A 304 -4.21 20.92 -13.91
N GLU A 305 -4.97 20.46 -12.93
CA GLU A 305 -4.67 19.25 -12.17
C GLU A 305 -4.84 17.99 -13.03
N GLU A 306 -5.96 17.86 -13.74
CA GLU A 306 -6.18 16.76 -14.68
C GLU A 306 -5.19 16.79 -15.85
N ARG A 307 -4.86 17.99 -16.34
CA ARG A 307 -3.80 18.19 -17.34
C ARG A 307 -2.46 17.67 -16.83
N TYR A 308 -2.14 17.91 -15.56
CA TYR A 308 -0.93 17.40 -14.92
C TYR A 308 -0.96 15.87 -14.81
N TRP A 309 -2.06 15.27 -14.38
CA TRP A 309 -2.20 13.81 -14.31
C TRP A 309 -2.04 13.14 -15.67
N LEU A 310 -2.62 13.71 -16.72
CA LEU A 310 -2.44 13.24 -18.10
C LEU A 310 -0.99 13.29 -18.53
N GLY A 311 -0.30 14.41 -18.26
CA GLY A 311 1.12 14.56 -18.56
C GLY A 311 1.99 13.54 -17.83
N CYS A 312 1.70 13.25 -16.57
CA CYS A 312 2.41 12.22 -15.80
C CYS A 312 2.13 10.82 -16.37
N ALA A 313 0.88 10.51 -16.66
CA ALA A 313 0.49 9.23 -17.23
C ALA A 313 1.15 9.01 -18.60
N ALA A 314 1.28 10.05 -19.42
CA ALA A 314 1.99 9.97 -20.70
C ALA A 314 3.49 9.72 -20.53
N ILE A 315 4.16 10.29 -19.52
CA ILE A 315 5.57 9.95 -19.21
C ILE A 315 5.70 8.49 -18.78
N LEU A 316 4.70 7.96 -18.09
CA LEU A 316 4.77 6.68 -17.39
C LEU A 316 4.07 5.52 -18.11
N HIS A 317 3.41 5.76 -19.24
CA HIS A 317 2.52 4.75 -19.84
C HIS A 317 3.24 3.47 -20.27
N ASP A 318 4.50 3.59 -20.67
CA ASP A 318 5.31 2.51 -21.24
C ASP A 318 6.49 2.05 -20.34
N ILE A 319 6.61 2.56 -19.11
CA ILE A 319 7.66 2.12 -18.17
C ILE A 319 7.61 0.62 -17.86
N GLY A 320 6.44 -0.01 -18.00
CA GLY A 320 6.25 -1.44 -17.82
C GLY A 320 7.00 -2.32 -18.83
N TRP A 321 7.53 -1.76 -19.92
CA TRP A 321 8.42 -2.49 -20.84
C TRP A 321 9.71 -2.98 -20.18
N SER A 322 10.15 -2.31 -19.10
CA SER A 322 11.26 -2.78 -18.26
C SER A 322 11.01 -4.17 -17.64
N GLN A 323 9.75 -4.58 -17.50
CA GLN A 323 9.34 -5.90 -17.02
C GLN A 323 8.96 -6.86 -18.17
N GLY A 324 9.20 -6.45 -19.41
CA GLY A 324 8.94 -7.21 -20.62
C GLY A 324 7.66 -6.81 -21.39
N PRO A 325 7.51 -7.30 -22.63
CA PRO A 325 6.42 -6.92 -23.54
C PRO A 325 5.03 -7.37 -23.09
N LYS A 326 4.97 -8.50 -22.40
CA LYS A 326 3.70 -9.18 -22.13
C LYS A 326 2.94 -8.44 -21.04
N GLY A 327 1.97 -7.66 -21.47
CA GLY A 327 1.09 -6.97 -20.54
C GLY A 327 1.70 -5.72 -19.94
N HIS A 328 2.66 -5.09 -20.61
CA HIS A 328 3.42 -3.92 -20.15
C HIS A 328 2.54 -2.81 -19.54
N HIS A 329 1.41 -2.46 -20.15
CA HIS A 329 0.42 -1.53 -19.57
C HIS A 329 -0.06 -1.86 -18.13
N LYS A 330 -0.13 -3.14 -17.75
CA LYS A 330 -0.41 -3.56 -16.37
C LYS A 330 0.82 -3.44 -15.48
N SER A 331 2.00 -3.74 -16.01
CA SER A 331 3.28 -3.53 -15.34
C SER A 331 3.53 -2.04 -15.07
N SER A 332 3.21 -1.14 -16.00
CA SER A 332 3.28 0.31 -15.80
C SER A 332 2.39 0.74 -14.63
N LEU A 333 1.15 0.24 -14.55
CA LEU A 333 0.30 0.46 -13.37
C LEU A 333 1.00 -0.02 -12.10
N ARG A 334 1.47 -1.28 -12.05
CA ARG A 334 2.10 -1.85 -10.86
C ARG A 334 3.31 -1.02 -10.41
N LEU A 335 4.18 -0.61 -11.33
CA LEU A 335 5.33 0.26 -11.04
C LEU A 335 4.89 1.61 -10.45
N ILE A 336 3.86 2.25 -11.03
CA ILE A 336 3.30 3.52 -10.51
C ILE A 336 2.72 3.34 -9.10
N LEU A 337 2.11 2.18 -8.80
CA LEU A 337 1.56 1.91 -7.49
C LEU A 337 2.63 1.56 -6.45
N ASN A 338 3.70 0.85 -6.83
CA ASN A 338 4.65 0.26 -5.89
C ASN A 338 5.90 1.11 -5.63
N ASP A 339 6.41 1.83 -6.65
CA ASP A 339 7.64 2.59 -6.51
C ASP A 339 7.42 3.83 -5.62
N GLN A 340 8.11 3.84 -4.48
CA GLN A 340 7.98 4.85 -3.44
C GLN A 340 8.70 6.17 -3.76
N GLU A 341 9.51 6.22 -4.81
CA GLU A 341 10.15 7.47 -5.23
C GLU A 341 9.19 8.40 -5.95
N PHE A 342 8.11 7.87 -6.54
CA PHE A 342 7.11 8.71 -7.18
C PHE A 342 6.42 9.61 -6.14
N PRO A 343 6.45 10.95 -6.32
CA PRO A 343 5.90 11.91 -5.36
C PRO A 343 4.39 12.08 -5.58
N PHE A 344 3.66 10.97 -5.48
CA PHE A 344 2.22 10.89 -5.65
C PHE A 344 1.54 10.57 -4.33
N THR A 345 0.37 11.17 -4.12
CA THR A 345 -0.57 10.68 -3.10
C THR A 345 -1.16 9.33 -3.51
N SER A 346 -1.79 8.60 -2.57
CA SER A 346 -2.48 7.34 -2.88
C SER A 346 -3.54 7.51 -3.99
N ASP A 347 -4.29 8.61 -3.97
CA ASP A 347 -5.27 8.92 -5.01
C ASP A 347 -4.61 9.19 -6.37
N GLU A 348 -3.52 9.98 -6.39
CA GLU A 348 -2.77 10.27 -7.61
C GLU A 348 -2.19 8.98 -8.22
N ARG A 349 -1.68 8.05 -7.41
CA ARG A 349 -1.19 6.74 -7.86
C ARG A 349 -2.27 5.96 -8.61
N TYR A 350 -3.48 5.88 -8.06
CA TYR A 350 -4.62 5.25 -8.72
C TYR A 350 -5.04 5.99 -9.99
N LEU A 351 -5.15 7.32 -9.96
CA LEU A 351 -5.57 8.13 -11.12
C LEU A 351 -4.56 8.01 -12.27
N ILE A 352 -3.31 8.37 -12.02
CA ILE A 352 -2.22 8.39 -13.01
C ILE A 352 -1.95 6.96 -13.51
N GLY A 353 -1.87 6.00 -12.59
CA GLY A 353 -1.70 4.59 -12.92
C GLY A 353 -2.82 4.05 -13.80
N SER A 354 -4.08 4.42 -13.52
CA SER A 354 -5.22 4.01 -14.35
C SER A 354 -5.16 4.62 -15.75
N ILE A 355 -4.86 5.91 -15.86
CA ILE A 355 -4.73 6.60 -17.15
C ILE A 355 -3.64 5.92 -17.98
N ALA A 356 -2.46 5.71 -17.38
CA ALA A 356 -1.34 5.02 -18.00
C ALA A 356 -1.72 3.59 -18.44
N ARG A 357 -2.39 2.81 -17.60
CA ARG A 357 -2.79 1.43 -17.91
C ARG A 357 -3.76 1.33 -19.10
N TYR A 358 -4.64 2.31 -19.27
CA TYR A 358 -5.69 2.27 -20.29
C TYR A 358 -5.27 2.89 -21.64
N HIS A 359 -3.99 3.26 -21.82
CA HIS A 359 -3.45 3.71 -23.11
C HIS A 359 -3.59 2.64 -24.23
N ARG A 360 -3.82 1.37 -23.88
CA ARG A 360 -4.07 0.29 -24.85
C ARG A 360 -5.01 -0.80 -24.33
N LYS A 361 -5.52 -1.61 -25.27
CA LYS A 361 -6.31 -2.82 -25.02
C LYS A 361 -7.63 -2.51 -24.28
N ALA A 362 -7.77 -3.00 -23.05
CA ALA A 362 -9.03 -3.01 -22.32
C ALA A 362 -9.56 -1.60 -22.01
N HIS A 363 -10.88 -1.46 -22.00
CA HIS A 363 -11.56 -0.28 -21.47
C HIS A 363 -11.55 -0.27 -19.93
N PRO A 364 -11.76 0.89 -19.29
CA PRO A 364 -12.01 0.96 -17.85
C PRO A 364 -13.24 0.17 -17.42
N LYS A 365 -13.08 -0.74 -16.44
CA LYS A 365 -14.13 -1.64 -15.95
C LYS A 365 -14.10 -1.70 -14.42
N ASN A 366 -15.28 -1.82 -13.80
CA ASN A 366 -15.41 -1.99 -12.34
C ASN A 366 -14.87 -3.34 -11.83
N SER A 367 -14.49 -4.26 -12.71
CA SER A 367 -13.77 -5.48 -12.35
C SER A 367 -12.26 -5.25 -12.16
N HIS A 368 -11.74 -4.07 -12.51
CA HIS A 368 -10.35 -3.73 -12.27
C HIS A 368 -10.25 -2.95 -10.94
N PHE A 369 -9.55 -3.47 -9.94
CA PHE A 369 -9.54 -2.95 -8.56
C PHE A 369 -9.27 -1.44 -8.48
N HIS A 370 -8.22 -0.97 -9.17
CA HIS A 370 -7.77 0.42 -9.17
C HIS A 370 -8.83 1.37 -9.73
N PHE A 371 -9.62 0.91 -10.70
CA PHE A 371 -10.73 1.68 -11.23
C PHE A 371 -11.97 1.57 -10.34
N ALA A 372 -12.25 0.38 -9.80
CA ALA A 372 -13.40 0.12 -8.94
C ALA A 372 -13.41 1.00 -7.69
N ALA A 373 -12.24 1.18 -7.07
CA ALA A 373 -12.03 1.94 -5.84
C ALA A 373 -12.31 3.46 -5.96
N MET A 374 -12.33 4.01 -7.17
CA MET A 374 -12.52 5.44 -7.40
C MET A 374 -13.98 5.90 -7.28
N SER A 375 -14.16 7.18 -6.93
CA SER A 375 -15.44 7.89 -7.05
C SER A 375 -15.93 7.92 -8.51
N GLN A 376 -17.23 8.16 -8.73
CA GLN A 376 -17.77 8.27 -10.10
C GLN A 376 -17.16 9.44 -10.89
N ASP A 377 -16.87 10.55 -10.20
CA ASP A 377 -16.17 11.71 -10.78
C ASP A 377 -14.78 11.31 -11.29
N ASN A 378 -13.97 10.69 -10.43
CA ASN A 378 -12.62 10.22 -10.80
C ASN A 378 -12.66 9.15 -11.91
N LYS A 379 -13.66 8.25 -11.90
CA LYS A 379 -13.87 7.28 -12.98
C LYS A 379 -14.12 7.98 -14.32
N GLN A 380 -14.89 9.06 -14.33
CA GLN A 380 -15.16 9.83 -15.54
C GLN A 380 -13.90 10.56 -16.03
N LYS A 381 -13.15 11.18 -15.13
CA LYS A 381 -11.85 11.82 -15.45
C LYS A 381 -10.88 10.81 -16.08
N VAL A 382 -10.74 9.62 -15.50
CA VAL A 382 -9.88 8.55 -16.05
C VAL A 382 -10.32 8.15 -17.46
N ARG A 383 -11.62 8.00 -17.74
CA ARG A 383 -12.10 7.66 -19.09
C ARG A 383 -11.69 8.73 -20.11
N ILE A 384 -11.91 10.00 -19.79
CA ILE A 384 -11.57 11.13 -20.66
C ILE A 384 -10.06 11.17 -20.91
N LEU A 385 -9.26 11.23 -19.84
CA LEU A 385 -7.81 11.37 -19.93
C LEU A 385 -7.14 10.16 -20.61
N ALA A 386 -7.58 8.94 -20.29
CA ALA A 386 -7.06 7.74 -20.95
C ALA A 386 -7.43 7.70 -22.44
N SER A 387 -8.60 8.22 -22.82
CA SER A 387 -8.99 8.30 -24.22
C SER A 387 -8.09 9.25 -25.03
N ILE A 388 -7.71 10.38 -24.43
CA ILE A 388 -6.77 11.35 -25.03
C ILE A 388 -5.38 10.72 -25.17
N LEU A 389 -4.86 10.14 -24.08
CA LEU A 389 -3.55 9.47 -24.09
C LEU A 389 -3.49 8.36 -25.15
N ARG A 390 -4.56 7.57 -25.26
CA ARG A 390 -4.65 6.45 -26.21
C ARG A 390 -4.63 6.91 -27.67
N ILE A 391 -5.22 8.06 -27.99
CA ILE A 391 -5.10 8.68 -29.32
C ILE A 391 -3.68 9.18 -29.55
N ALA A 392 -3.12 9.94 -28.59
CA ALA A 392 -1.77 10.49 -28.72
C ALA A 392 -0.70 9.40 -28.92
N ASP A 393 -0.77 8.32 -28.15
CA ASP A 393 0.07 7.12 -28.33
C ASP A 393 -0.14 6.48 -29.72
N GLY A 394 -1.37 6.47 -30.23
CA GLY A 394 -1.65 6.03 -31.60
C GLY A 394 -1.04 6.90 -32.70
N MET A 395 -0.86 8.19 -32.43
CA MET A 395 -0.24 9.16 -33.33
C MET A 395 1.28 9.10 -33.34
N ASP A 396 1.90 8.36 -32.43
CA ASP A 396 3.35 8.12 -32.41
C ASP A 396 3.65 6.61 -32.39
N ALA A 397 2.85 5.83 -33.12
CA ALA A 397 2.96 4.37 -33.14
C ALA A 397 4.29 3.85 -33.73
N SER A 398 4.97 4.66 -34.54
CA SER A 398 6.31 4.38 -35.07
C SER A 398 7.45 4.78 -34.12
N HIS A 399 7.15 5.48 -33.02
CA HIS A 399 8.12 6.10 -32.11
C HIS A 399 9.08 7.08 -32.83
N SER A 400 8.69 7.56 -34.02
CA SER A 400 9.54 8.40 -34.88
C SER A 400 9.13 9.87 -34.87
N SER A 401 8.20 10.26 -33.98
CA SER A 401 7.73 11.64 -33.82
C SER A 401 7.27 12.29 -35.12
N VAL A 402 6.60 11.50 -35.98
CA VAL A 402 6.20 11.92 -37.33
C VAL A 402 5.10 12.98 -37.31
N VAL A 403 4.26 13.02 -36.28
CA VAL A 403 3.24 14.06 -36.09
C VAL A 403 3.85 15.26 -35.39
N THR A 404 4.02 16.35 -36.13
CA THR A 404 4.71 17.56 -35.66
C THR A 404 3.77 18.54 -34.96
N ASN A 405 2.52 18.61 -35.41
CA ASN A 405 1.49 19.54 -34.95
C ASN A 405 0.09 18.97 -35.17
N ILE A 406 -0.91 19.45 -34.42
CA ILE A 406 -2.31 19.06 -34.59
C ILE A 406 -3.27 20.25 -34.61
N ASP A 407 -4.36 20.08 -35.35
CA ASP A 407 -5.50 21.00 -35.34
C ASP A 407 -6.80 20.21 -35.15
N LEU A 408 -7.78 20.81 -34.48
CA LEU A 408 -8.97 20.12 -34.04
C LEU A 408 -10.20 20.96 -34.35
N LYS A 409 -11.15 20.37 -35.09
CA LYS A 409 -12.46 20.95 -35.35
C LYS A 409 -13.55 20.07 -34.72
N ILE A 410 -14.35 20.68 -33.85
CA ILE A 410 -15.45 20.01 -33.15
C ILE A 410 -16.75 20.36 -33.84
N ASP A 411 -17.46 19.34 -34.34
CA ASP A 411 -18.81 19.47 -34.89
C ASP A 411 -19.82 18.79 -33.93
N SER A 412 -21.11 18.84 -34.27
CA SER A 412 -22.19 18.27 -33.43
C SER A 412 -22.02 16.76 -33.18
N ASN A 413 -21.61 15.98 -34.18
CA ASN A 413 -21.52 14.51 -34.11
C ASN A 413 -20.10 13.96 -34.32
N SER A 414 -19.11 14.81 -34.59
CA SER A 414 -17.74 14.39 -34.91
C SER A 414 -16.70 15.34 -34.38
N VAL A 415 -15.50 14.80 -34.16
CA VAL A 415 -14.27 15.54 -33.93
C VAL A 415 -13.33 15.24 -35.09
N MET A 416 -12.98 16.27 -35.86
CA MET A 416 -12.01 16.18 -36.94
C MET A 416 -10.63 16.59 -36.42
N LEU A 417 -9.72 15.63 -36.33
CA LEU A 417 -8.33 15.82 -35.94
C LEU A 417 -7.45 15.86 -37.20
N LYS A 418 -6.81 16.98 -37.45
CA LYS A 418 -5.80 17.13 -38.50
C LYS A 418 -4.42 16.94 -37.88
N CYS A 419 -3.64 16.01 -38.39
CA CYS A 419 -2.27 15.72 -37.98
C CYS A 419 -1.33 16.17 -39.10
N PHE A 420 -0.47 17.14 -38.81
CA PHE A 420 0.56 17.62 -39.74
C PHE A 420 1.81 16.76 -39.58
N VAL A 421 2.25 16.15 -40.67
CA VAL A 421 3.27 15.09 -40.61
C VAL A 421 4.52 15.43 -41.39
N SER A 422 5.67 14.93 -40.92
CA SER A 422 6.96 15.14 -41.57
C SER A 422 7.40 13.99 -42.48
N ASN A 423 6.85 12.79 -42.26
CA ASN A 423 7.30 11.53 -42.87
C ASN A 423 6.14 10.54 -43.08
N ASP A 424 6.46 9.30 -43.46
CA ASP A 424 5.49 8.20 -43.58
C ASP A 424 4.68 8.00 -42.28
N THR A 425 3.37 7.82 -42.44
CA THR A 425 2.40 7.66 -41.34
C THR A 425 1.71 6.31 -41.38
N SER A 426 2.26 5.35 -42.13
CA SER A 426 1.64 4.05 -42.35
C SER A 426 1.35 3.28 -41.05
N LEU A 427 2.16 3.45 -39.99
CA LEU A 427 1.94 2.81 -38.69
C LEU A 427 0.86 3.53 -37.88
N GLU A 428 0.90 4.86 -37.84
CA GLU A 428 -0.07 5.70 -37.14
C GLU A 428 -1.47 5.55 -37.73
N GLN A 429 -1.57 5.56 -39.07
CA GLN A 429 -2.82 5.32 -39.81
C GLN A 429 -3.45 3.96 -39.45
N LYS A 430 -2.63 2.92 -39.28
CA LYS A 430 -3.09 1.58 -38.86
C LYS A 430 -3.43 1.52 -37.37
N SER A 431 -2.79 2.35 -36.54
CA SER A 431 -2.92 2.36 -35.09
C SER A 431 -4.22 3.04 -34.63
N ILE A 432 -4.54 4.20 -35.19
CA ILE A 432 -5.68 5.04 -34.79
C ILE A 432 -7.04 4.30 -34.77
N PRO A 433 -7.44 3.54 -35.80
CA PRO A 433 -8.72 2.82 -35.79
C PRO A 433 -8.89 1.86 -34.61
N ARG A 434 -7.78 1.32 -34.09
CA ARG A 434 -7.77 0.40 -32.94
C ARG A 434 -7.79 1.11 -31.59
N LYS A 435 -7.56 2.42 -31.58
CA LYS A 435 -7.35 3.23 -30.37
C LYS A 435 -8.43 4.28 -30.12
N LYS A 436 -9.16 4.69 -31.15
CA LYS A 436 -10.23 5.71 -31.05
C LYS A 436 -11.50 5.22 -30.36
N ASP A 437 -11.66 3.92 -30.14
CA ASP A 437 -12.85 3.30 -29.56
C ASP A 437 -13.20 3.84 -28.16
N LEU A 438 -12.19 3.99 -27.28
CA LEU A 438 -12.40 4.55 -25.95
C LEU A 438 -12.85 6.02 -26.03
N PHE A 439 -12.29 6.80 -26.94
CA PHE A 439 -12.69 8.18 -27.17
C PHE A 439 -14.13 8.29 -27.65
N GLU A 440 -14.48 7.56 -28.71
CA GLU A 440 -15.82 7.65 -29.31
C GLU A 440 -16.90 7.25 -28.30
N SER A 441 -16.63 6.23 -27.47
CA SER A 441 -17.55 5.81 -26.39
C SER A 441 -17.62 6.77 -25.21
N THR A 442 -16.52 7.46 -24.87
CA THR A 442 -16.48 8.39 -23.73
C THR A 442 -17.08 9.74 -24.08
N VAL A 443 -16.78 10.23 -25.27
CA VAL A 443 -17.14 11.57 -25.75
C VAL A 443 -18.49 11.57 -26.48
N GLY A 444 -18.92 10.43 -27.02
CA GLY A 444 -20.16 10.32 -27.79
C GLY A 444 -20.09 10.97 -29.18
N LYS A 445 -18.88 11.21 -29.71
CA LYS A 445 -18.65 11.76 -31.06
C LYS A 445 -17.69 10.87 -31.85
N LYS A 446 -17.88 10.78 -33.16
CA LYS A 446 -16.95 10.05 -34.04
C LYS A 446 -15.63 10.80 -34.18
N LEU A 447 -14.50 10.10 -34.08
CA LEU A 447 -13.18 10.67 -34.35
C LEU A 447 -12.80 10.41 -35.81
N ILE A 448 -12.51 11.49 -36.53
CA ILE A 448 -12.06 11.48 -37.93
C ILE A 448 -10.65 12.07 -37.96
N VAL A 449 -9.65 11.27 -38.34
CA VAL A 449 -8.25 11.72 -38.43
C VAL A 449 -7.86 11.96 -39.88
N LYS A 450 -7.28 13.13 -40.16
CA LYS A 450 -6.72 13.51 -41.46
C LYS A 450 -5.23 13.76 -41.32
N TRP A 451 -4.44 13.15 -42.19
CA TRP A 451 -2.98 13.30 -42.24
C TRP A 451 -2.67 14.31 -43.35
N ILE A 452 -1.95 15.39 -43.02
CA ILE A 452 -1.67 16.54 -43.90
C ILE A 452 -0.18 16.69 -44.11
#